data_AF-A0A8J7MAX9-F1
#
_entry.id   AF-A0A8J7MAX9-F1
#
_cell.length_a   1.000
_cell.length_b   1.000
_cell.length_c   1.000
_cell.angle_alpha   90.00
_cell.angle_beta   90.00
_cell.angle_gamma   90.00
#
_symmetry.space_group_name_H-M   'P 1'
#
loop_
_entity.id
_entity.type
_entity.pdbx_description
1 polymer ?
#
loop_
_entity_poly.entity_id
_entity_poly.type
_entity_poly.pdbx_seq_one_letter_code
_entity_poly.pdbx_strand_id
1 'polypeptide(L)'
;MRPPSPAEWWVIAFNLGYLALFTTHFLARGNAEFLWYIVTMAVLMGLVWWLSRRVLLPVPLMWALSLWGFAHMAGGGVPVGETVLYGVTLVPLVADGDLTLLRYDQVVHAYGFAVTAWLVWRLAIGTVPAMRGTRTVLVLAALSSMGLGATNEIVEFAAVVALPQTGVGGYYNTALDLVFNAMGAVLAVLAIAAVERNREG
;
A
#
# COMPACT_ATOMS: atom_id res chain seq x y z
N MET A 1 -7.93 -16.72 20.16
CA MET A 1 -7.00 -16.15 19.15
C MET A 1 -5.59 -16.15 19.75
N ARG A 2 -4.54 -16.36 18.96
CA ARG A 2 -3.17 -16.32 19.50
C ARG A 2 -2.83 -14.92 20.02
N PRO A 3 -2.22 -14.78 21.21
CA PRO A 3 -1.77 -13.48 21.69
C PRO A 3 -0.67 -12.93 20.77
N PRO A 4 -0.49 -11.60 20.74
CA PRO A 4 0.55 -11.00 19.90
C PRO A 4 1.95 -11.29 20.46
N SER A 5 2.90 -11.56 19.58
CA SER A 5 4.31 -11.67 19.99
C SER A 5 4.88 -10.29 20.37
N PRO A 6 6.00 -10.23 21.13
CA PRO A 6 6.66 -8.95 21.43
C PRO A 6 6.98 -8.11 20.18
N ALA A 7 7.37 -8.77 19.07
CA ALA A 7 7.65 -8.06 17.81
C ALA A 7 6.37 -7.53 17.13
N GLU A 8 5.24 -8.24 17.26
CA GLU A 8 3.95 -7.77 16.77
C GLU A 8 3.46 -6.55 17.57
N TRP A 9 3.73 -6.50 18.88
CA TRP A 9 3.41 -5.33 19.70
C TRP A 9 4.15 -4.06 19.24
N TRP A 10 5.39 -4.18 18.78
CA TRP A 10 6.11 -3.03 18.21
C TRP A 10 5.47 -2.52 16.92
N VAL A 11 5.01 -3.42 16.05
CA VAL A 11 4.29 -3.04 14.83
C VAL A 11 2.98 -2.32 15.18
N ILE A 12 2.22 -2.83 16.16
CA ILE A 12 0.97 -2.21 16.62
C ILE A 12 1.27 -0.82 17.20
N ALA A 13 2.27 -0.70 18.06
CA ALA A 13 2.65 0.57 18.68
C ALA A 13 3.05 1.61 17.61
N PHE A 14 3.81 1.19 16.59
CA PHE A 14 4.14 2.04 15.45
C PHE A 14 2.90 2.51 14.70
N ASN A 15 1.98 1.59 14.38
CA ASN A 15 0.73 1.90 13.69
C ASN A 15 -0.15 2.89 14.44
N LEU A 16 -0.35 2.64 15.75
CA LEU A 16 -1.12 3.53 16.60
C LEU A 16 -0.44 4.90 16.74
N GLY A 17 0.90 4.91 16.84
CA GLY A 17 1.69 6.13 16.94
C GLY A 17 1.51 7.05 15.73
N TYR A 18 1.71 6.54 14.51
CA TYR A 18 1.54 7.39 13.33
C TYR A 18 0.07 7.71 13.06
N LEU A 19 -0.86 6.80 13.35
CA LEU A 19 -2.29 7.08 13.16
C LEU A 19 -2.74 8.22 14.07
N ALA A 20 -2.31 8.23 15.34
CA ALA A 20 -2.56 9.33 16.27
C ALA A 20 -1.92 10.64 15.81
N LEU A 21 -0.65 10.59 15.36
CA LEU A 21 0.07 11.74 14.81
C LEU A 21 -0.70 12.37 13.63
N PHE A 22 -1.06 11.58 12.63
CA PHE A 22 -1.73 12.12 11.44
C PHE A 22 -3.19 12.50 11.72
N THR A 23 -3.90 11.78 12.60
CA THR A 23 -5.25 12.17 13.03
C THR A 23 -5.25 13.56 13.67
N THR A 24 -4.37 13.77 14.65
CA THR A 24 -4.26 15.08 15.32
C THR A 24 -3.86 16.18 14.33
N HIS A 25 -2.94 15.88 13.43
CA HIS A 25 -2.49 16.78 12.39
C HIS A 25 -3.61 17.23 11.44
N PHE A 26 -4.43 16.31 10.93
CA PHE A 26 -5.52 16.63 10.00
C PHE A 26 -6.69 17.33 10.67
N LEU A 27 -7.04 16.93 11.90
CA LEU A 27 -8.04 17.61 12.70
C LEU A 27 -7.64 19.06 12.96
N ALA A 28 -6.38 19.32 13.31
CA ALA A 28 -5.87 20.68 13.55
C ALA A 28 -5.93 21.59 12.31
N ARG A 29 -5.97 21.01 11.10
CA ARG A 29 -6.08 21.76 9.84
C ARG A 29 -7.47 21.75 9.21
N GLY A 30 -8.45 21.10 9.85
CA GLY A 30 -9.80 20.97 9.31
C GLY A 30 -9.86 20.23 7.96
N ASN A 31 -8.91 19.33 7.69
CA ASN A 31 -8.81 18.68 6.38
C ASN A 31 -9.69 17.42 6.32
N ALA A 32 -10.92 17.59 5.85
CA ALA A 32 -11.93 16.52 5.78
C ALA A 32 -11.55 15.37 4.83
N GLU A 33 -10.82 15.68 3.74
CA GLU A 33 -10.33 14.67 2.80
C GLU A 33 -9.45 13.64 3.49
N PHE A 34 -8.46 14.09 4.26
CA PHE A 34 -7.57 13.13 4.92
C PHE A 34 -8.16 12.43 6.14
N LEU A 35 -9.28 12.91 6.69
CA LEU A 35 -10.04 12.15 7.68
C LEU A 35 -10.71 10.91 7.07
N TRP A 36 -11.16 10.98 5.81
CA TRP A 36 -11.65 9.80 5.08
C TRP A 36 -10.55 8.74 4.93
N TYR A 37 -9.32 9.15 4.61
CA TYR A 37 -8.19 8.23 4.51
C TYR A 37 -7.75 7.66 5.86
N ILE A 38 -7.87 8.41 6.96
CA ILE A 38 -7.68 7.86 8.32
C ILE A 38 -8.65 6.71 8.60
N VAL A 39 -9.94 6.87 8.25
CA VAL A 39 -10.95 5.81 8.42
C VAL A 39 -10.62 4.59 7.57
N THR A 40 -10.30 4.81 6.29
CA THR A 40 -9.86 3.74 5.38
C THR A 40 -8.67 2.98 5.96
N MET A 41 -7.68 3.69 6.46
CA MET A 41 -6.46 3.09 7.02
C MET A 41 -6.76 2.31 8.30
N ALA A 42 -7.64 2.80 9.18
CA ALA A 42 -8.08 2.06 10.36
C ALA A 42 -8.78 0.74 10.00
N VAL A 43 -9.62 0.74 8.95
CA VAL A 43 -10.28 -0.48 8.43
C VAL A 43 -9.25 -1.47 7.90
N LEU A 44 -8.31 -1.01 7.08
CA LEU A 44 -7.26 -1.87 6.52
C LEU A 44 -6.34 -2.46 7.60
N MET A 45 -5.95 -1.65 8.60
CA MET A 45 -5.21 -2.14 9.77
C MET A 45 -6.00 -3.21 10.52
N GLY A 46 -7.30 -3.00 10.74
CA GLY A 46 -8.19 -3.98 11.36
C GLY A 46 -8.26 -5.29 10.57
N LEU A 47 -8.32 -5.20 9.24
CA LEU A 47 -8.31 -6.38 8.35
C LEU A 47 -6.98 -7.13 8.42
N VAL A 48 -5.84 -6.42 8.33
CA VAL A 48 -4.50 -7.03 8.46
C VAL A 48 -4.33 -7.67 9.84
N TRP A 49 -4.81 -7.00 10.89
CA TRP A 49 -4.83 -7.57 12.23
C TRP A 49 -5.62 -8.87 12.29
N TRP A 50 -6.86 -8.86 11.80
CA TRP A 50 -7.71 -10.05 11.74
C TRP A 50 -7.06 -11.19 10.95
N LEU A 51 -6.50 -10.90 9.77
CA LEU A 51 -5.76 -11.87 8.95
C LEU A 51 -4.54 -12.44 9.71
N SER A 52 -3.78 -11.60 10.41
CA SER A 52 -2.60 -12.03 11.18
C SER A 52 -2.94 -13.01 12.34
N ARG A 53 -4.21 -13.01 12.78
CA ARG A 53 -4.70 -13.97 13.80
C ARG A 53 -5.15 -15.28 13.18
N ARG A 54 -5.47 -15.31 11.88
CA ARG A 54 -5.92 -16.50 11.12
C ARG A 54 -4.78 -17.19 10.40
N VAL A 55 -3.83 -16.42 9.87
CA VAL A 55 -2.64 -16.89 9.15
C VAL A 55 -1.40 -16.32 9.82
N LEU A 56 -0.34 -17.12 9.93
CA LEU A 56 0.95 -16.68 10.44
C LEU A 56 1.61 -15.75 9.42
N LEU A 57 1.31 -14.45 9.53
CA LEU A 57 2.01 -13.42 8.77
C LEU A 57 3.40 -13.19 9.37
N PRO A 58 4.48 -13.25 8.55
CA PRO A 58 5.81 -13.00 9.05
C PRO A 58 5.95 -11.53 9.47
N VAL A 59 6.62 -11.28 10.60
CA VAL A 59 6.81 -9.92 11.16
C VAL A 59 7.39 -8.93 10.13
N PRO A 60 8.37 -9.28 9.28
CA PRO A 60 8.84 -8.39 8.23
C PRO A 60 7.75 -7.91 7.24
N LEU A 61 6.78 -8.77 6.90
CA LEU A 61 5.65 -8.38 6.05
C LEU A 61 4.72 -7.41 6.78
N MET A 62 4.51 -7.61 8.09
CA MET A 62 3.73 -6.67 8.89
C MET A 62 4.39 -5.29 8.96
N TRP A 63 5.72 -5.23 9.14
CA TRP A 63 6.47 -3.98 9.04
C TRP A 63 6.37 -3.36 7.66
N ALA A 64 6.47 -4.16 6.60
CA ALA A 64 6.37 -3.64 5.23
C ALA A 64 5.00 -2.97 4.97
N LEU A 65 3.90 -3.59 5.44
CA LEU A 65 2.55 -3.03 5.39
C LEU A 65 2.44 -1.76 6.25
N SER A 66 3.01 -1.75 7.46
CA SER A 66 3.03 -0.59 8.34
C SER A 66 3.79 0.59 7.76
N LEU A 67 4.94 0.36 7.13
CA LEU A 67 5.72 1.39 6.45
C LEU A 67 4.98 1.93 5.23
N TRP A 68 4.22 1.08 4.52
CA TRP A 68 3.36 1.54 3.43
C TRP A 68 2.25 2.45 3.96
N GLY A 69 1.53 2.03 5.00
CA GLY A 69 0.51 2.84 5.65
C GLY A 69 1.06 4.17 6.16
N PHE A 70 2.24 4.17 6.79
CA PHE A 70 2.93 5.39 7.20
C PHE A 70 3.26 6.31 6.02
N ALA A 71 3.86 5.76 4.96
CA ALA A 71 4.22 6.51 3.76
C ALA A 71 2.99 7.13 3.07
N HIS A 72 1.87 6.41 3.10
CA HIS A 72 0.59 6.87 2.56
C HIS A 72 0.03 8.04 3.38
N MET A 73 0.02 7.92 4.72
CA MET A 73 -0.41 9.02 5.59
C MET A 73 0.51 10.25 5.48
N ALA A 74 1.82 10.02 5.35
CA ALA A 74 2.80 11.09 5.14
C ALA A 74 2.61 11.78 3.79
N GLY A 75 2.31 11.02 2.73
CA GLY A 75 2.03 11.52 1.38
C GLY A 75 0.96 12.61 1.39
N GLY A 76 -0.14 12.36 2.11
CA GLY A 76 -1.23 13.32 2.26
C GLY A 76 -1.03 14.37 3.36
N GLY A 77 -0.27 14.02 4.40
CA GLY A 77 -0.14 14.83 5.61
C GLY A 77 0.96 15.88 5.58
N VAL A 78 2.07 15.59 4.91
CA VAL A 78 3.24 16.46 4.96
C VAL A 78 3.11 17.54 3.87
N PRO A 79 2.94 18.83 4.23
CA PRO A 79 2.92 19.91 3.26
C PRO A 79 4.32 20.14 2.69
N VAL A 80 4.42 20.33 1.38
CA VAL A 80 5.66 20.62 0.66
C VAL A 80 5.38 21.73 -0.36
N GLY A 81 5.75 22.96 0.00
CA GLY A 81 5.45 24.14 -0.81
C GLY A 81 3.94 24.35 -0.93
N GLU A 82 3.44 24.40 -2.16
CA GLU A 82 2.00 24.59 -2.47
C GLU A 82 1.23 23.27 -2.57
N THR A 83 1.90 22.13 -2.41
CA THR A 83 1.30 20.80 -2.46
C THR A 83 1.55 20.01 -1.18
N VAL A 84 1.13 18.75 -1.16
CA VAL A 84 1.50 17.76 -0.15
C VAL A 84 2.56 16.82 -0.73
N LEU A 85 3.17 15.99 0.10
CA LEU A 85 4.23 15.08 -0.30
C LEU A 85 3.85 14.22 -1.52
N TYR A 86 2.59 13.83 -1.68
CA TYR A 86 2.11 13.14 -2.89
C TYR A 86 2.34 13.87 -4.20
N GLY A 87 2.15 15.19 -4.22
CA GLY A 87 2.34 16.01 -5.42
C GLY A 87 3.81 16.25 -5.77
N VAL A 88 4.75 15.87 -4.91
CA VAL A 88 6.17 16.08 -5.13
C VAL A 88 6.65 15.20 -6.28
N THR A 89 7.13 15.84 -7.34
CA THR A 89 7.82 15.16 -8.44
C THR A 89 9.23 14.83 -8.00
N LEU A 90 9.57 13.53 -7.94
CA LEU A 90 10.88 13.08 -7.50
C LEU A 90 11.90 13.15 -8.64
N VAL A 91 11.51 12.69 -9.83
CA VAL A 91 12.31 12.78 -11.05
C VAL A 91 11.38 13.11 -12.21
N PRO A 92 11.54 14.26 -12.89
CA PRO A 92 10.67 14.64 -14.01
C PRO A 92 11.06 13.86 -15.27
N LEU A 93 10.75 12.57 -15.33
CA LEU A 93 11.04 11.72 -16.50
C LEU A 93 10.17 12.10 -17.70
N VAL A 94 8.92 12.49 -17.44
CA VAL A 94 7.98 13.09 -18.40
C VAL A 94 7.20 14.16 -17.64
N ALA A 95 7.11 15.35 -18.22
CA ALA A 95 6.30 16.45 -17.72
C ALA A 95 5.62 17.12 -18.92
N ASP A 96 4.44 16.63 -19.28
CA ASP A 96 3.62 17.19 -20.37
C ASP A 96 2.18 17.40 -19.88
N GLY A 97 1.82 18.66 -19.65
CA GLY A 97 0.53 19.03 -19.04
C GLY A 97 0.32 18.32 -17.69
N ASP A 98 -0.80 17.59 -17.58
CA ASP A 98 -1.18 16.85 -16.37
C ASP A 98 -0.38 15.54 -16.17
N LEU A 99 0.37 15.08 -17.18
CA LEU A 99 1.18 13.88 -17.12
C LEU A 99 2.56 14.19 -16.51
N THR A 100 2.71 13.90 -15.21
CA THR A 100 4.00 13.94 -14.53
C THR A 100 4.38 12.55 -14.02
N LEU A 101 5.48 12.03 -14.55
CA LEU A 101 5.98 10.70 -14.19
C LEU A 101 6.95 10.78 -13.01
N LEU A 102 6.86 9.81 -12.12
CA LEU A 102 7.62 9.64 -10.89
C LEU A 102 7.39 10.71 -9.82
N ARG A 103 6.11 10.94 -9.50
CA ARG A 103 5.70 11.55 -8.23
C ARG A 103 5.95 10.60 -7.06
N TYR A 104 6.04 11.15 -5.85
CA TYR A 104 6.10 10.37 -4.62
C TYR A 104 4.95 9.34 -4.55
N ASP A 105 3.76 9.74 -5.01
CA ASP A 105 2.57 8.90 -5.10
C ASP A 105 2.84 7.56 -5.80
N GLN A 106 3.33 7.62 -7.02
CA GLN A 106 3.64 6.46 -7.84
C GLN A 106 4.70 5.54 -7.21
N VAL A 107 5.63 6.09 -6.42
CA VAL A 107 6.60 5.28 -5.65
C VAL A 107 5.91 4.56 -4.48
N VAL A 108 5.01 5.24 -3.77
CA VAL A 108 4.21 4.63 -2.69
C VAL A 108 3.31 3.53 -3.25
N HIS A 109 2.72 3.74 -4.42
CA HIS A 109 1.96 2.74 -5.16
C HIS A 109 2.81 1.52 -5.51
N ALA A 110 3.94 1.70 -6.21
CA ALA A 110 4.81 0.58 -6.54
C ALA A 110 5.29 -0.20 -5.30
N TYR A 111 5.69 0.49 -4.24
CA TYR A 111 6.07 -0.16 -2.98
C TYR A 111 4.89 -0.92 -2.35
N GLY A 112 3.74 -0.26 -2.22
CA GLY A 112 2.54 -0.83 -1.63
C GLY A 112 2.10 -2.11 -2.31
N PHE A 113 2.00 -2.09 -3.64
CA PHE A 113 1.54 -3.25 -4.39
C PHE A 113 2.61 -4.34 -4.53
N ALA A 114 3.90 -4.01 -4.43
CA ALA A 114 4.91 -5.03 -4.17
C ALA A 114 4.66 -5.78 -2.85
N VAL A 115 4.34 -5.05 -1.78
CA VAL A 115 4.03 -5.62 -0.46
C VAL A 115 2.72 -6.43 -0.49
N THR A 116 1.68 -5.97 -1.19
CA THR A 116 0.43 -6.74 -1.30
C THR A 116 0.59 -8.00 -2.15
N ALA A 117 1.41 -7.98 -3.20
CA ALA A 117 1.76 -9.19 -3.94
C ALA A 117 2.49 -10.20 -3.05
N TRP A 118 3.42 -9.73 -2.22
CA TRP A 118 4.08 -10.57 -1.22
C TRP A 118 3.06 -11.16 -0.23
N LEU A 119 2.14 -10.35 0.29
CA LEU A 119 1.06 -10.79 1.18
C LEU A 119 0.20 -11.88 0.53
N VAL A 120 -0.30 -11.66 -0.68
CA VAL A 120 -1.16 -12.63 -1.37
C VAL A 120 -0.40 -13.94 -1.61
N TRP A 121 0.86 -13.87 -2.07
CA TRP A 121 1.68 -15.07 -2.23
C TRP A 121 1.82 -15.83 -0.89
N ARG A 122 2.10 -15.14 0.23
CA ARG A 122 2.18 -15.78 1.56
C ARG A 122 0.87 -16.45 1.97
N LEU A 123 -0.25 -15.77 1.77
CA LEU A 123 -1.57 -16.31 2.09
C LEU A 123 -1.89 -17.53 1.23
N ALA A 124 -1.58 -17.49 -0.07
CA ALA A 124 -1.83 -18.58 -1.00
C ALA A 124 -1.03 -19.84 -0.64
N ILE A 125 0.29 -19.74 -0.45
CA ILE A 125 1.11 -20.92 -0.11
C ILE A 125 0.88 -21.44 1.32
N GLY A 126 0.32 -20.60 2.20
CA GLY A 126 -0.07 -20.98 3.56
C GLY A 126 -1.42 -21.69 3.61
N THR A 127 -2.33 -21.35 2.68
CA THR A 127 -3.69 -21.91 2.61
C THR A 127 -3.76 -23.13 1.70
N VAL A 128 -3.02 -23.12 0.59
CA VAL A 128 -2.96 -24.20 -0.40
C VAL A 128 -1.50 -24.63 -0.59
N PRO A 129 -0.97 -25.53 0.26
CA PRO A 129 0.44 -25.92 0.22
C PRO A 129 0.93 -26.44 -1.14
N ALA A 130 0.04 -27.08 -1.92
CA ALA A 130 0.33 -27.59 -3.26
C ALA A 130 0.69 -26.48 -4.28
N MET A 131 0.37 -25.22 -3.99
CA MET A 131 0.73 -24.07 -4.83
C MET A 131 2.18 -23.60 -4.62
N ARG A 132 2.87 -24.05 -3.57
CA ARG A 132 4.24 -23.62 -3.26
C ARG A 132 5.21 -23.98 -4.41
N GLY A 133 6.08 -23.05 -4.79
CA GLY A 133 7.03 -23.22 -5.90
C GLY A 133 6.42 -23.22 -7.31
N THR A 134 5.10 -23.09 -7.44
CA THR A 134 4.44 -23.08 -8.76
C THR A 134 4.50 -21.69 -9.40
N ARG A 135 4.59 -21.63 -10.74
CA ARG A 135 4.40 -20.35 -11.45
C ARG A 135 2.98 -19.79 -11.27
N THR A 136 2.00 -20.67 -11.07
CA THR A 136 0.61 -20.31 -10.84
C THR A 136 0.45 -19.38 -9.64
N VAL A 137 1.10 -19.67 -8.50
CA VAL A 137 0.97 -18.82 -7.32
C VAL A 137 1.58 -17.44 -7.51
N LEU A 138 2.66 -17.34 -8.30
CA LEU A 138 3.29 -16.06 -8.63
C LEU A 138 2.37 -15.21 -9.52
N VAL A 139 1.78 -15.80 -10.56
CA VAL A 139 0.84 -15.09 -11.45
C VAL A 139 -0.40 -14.65 -10.68
N LEU A 140 -0.98 -15.54 -9.85
CA LEU A 140 -2.14 -15.20 -9.03
C LEU A 140 -1.83 -14.08 -8.03
N ALA A 141 -0.66 -14.09 -7.41
CA ALA A 141 -0.25 -13.03 -6.49
C ALA A 141 -0.11 -11.67 -7.19
N ALA A 142 0.51 -11.63 -8.38
CA ALA A 142 0.64 -10.40 -9.15
C ALA A 142 -0.72 -9.85 -9.59
N LEU A 143 -1.58 -10.68 -10.20
CA LEU A 143 -2.90 -10.26 -10.66
C LEU A 143 -3.82 -9.84 -9.50
N SER A 144 -3.77 -10.57 -8.38
CA SER A 144 -4.55 -10.21 -7.19
C SER A 144 -4.08 -8.89 -6.59
N SER A 145 -2.77 -8.65 -6.56
CA SER A 145 -2.21 -7.36 -6.12
C SER A 145 -2.64 -6.21 -7.04
N MET A 146 -2.62 -6.41 -8.37
CA MET A 146 -3.16 -5.42 -9.32
C MET A 146 -4.66 -5.16 -9.08
N GLY A 147 -5.45 -6.19 -8.77
CA GLY A 147 -6.86 -6.06 -8.39
C GLY A 147 -7.07 -5.30 -7.08
N LEU A 148 -6.20 -5.50 -6.08
CA LEU A 148 -6.16 -4.65 -4.88
C LEU A 148 -5.79 -3.20 -5.24
N GLY A 149 -4.93 -3.00 -6.24
CA GLY A 149 -4.60 -1.69 -6.81
C GLY A 149 -5.82 -1.00 -7.38
N ALA A 150 -6.55 -1.68 -8.25
CA ALA A 150 -7.82 -1.15 -8.76
C ALA A 150 -8.84 -0.85 -7.65
N THR A 151 -8.84 -1.66 -6.57
CA THR A 151 -9.71 -1.41 -5.41
C THR A 151 -9.28 -0.14 -4.66
N ASN A 152 -7.98 0.14 -4.56
CA ASN A 152 -7.47 1.40 -4.01
C ASN A 152 -7.97 2.60 -4.82
N GLU A 153 -7.85 2.56 -6.15
CA GLU A 153 -8.35 3.61 -7.03
C GLU A 153 -9.86 3.83 -6.90
N ILE A 154 -10.63 2.77 -6.63
CA ILE A 154 -12.08 2.88 -6.37
C ILE A 154 -12.34 3.64 -5.06
N VAL A 155 -11.53 3.44 -4.02
CA VAL A 155 -11.66 4.16 -2.74
C VAL A 155 -11.32 5.64 -2.93
N GLU A 156 -10.29 5.95 -3.71
CA GLU A 156 -9.93 7.33 -4.05
C GLU A 156 -11.02 7.99 -4.89
N PHE A 157 -11.53 7.31 -5.92
CA PHE A 157 -12.65 7.79 -6.70
C PHE A 157 -13.90 8.08 -5.84
N ALA A 158 -14.19 7.22 -4.85
CA ALA A 158 -15.28 7.47 -3.91
C ALA A 158 -15.06 8.75 -3.09
N ALA A 159 -13.82 9.07 -2.71
CA ALA A 159 -13.48 10.34 -2.06
C ALA A 159 -13.71 11.54 -2.98
N VAL A 160 -13.31 11.45 -4.25
CA VAL A 160 -13.55 12.50 -5.27
C VAL A 160 -15.05 12.80 -5.44
N VAL A 161 -15.89 11.76 -5.44
CA VAL A 161 -17.34 11.93 -5.58
C VAL A 161 -17.98 12.49 -4.31
N ALA A 162 -17.46 12.13 -3.13
CA ALA A 162 -18.06 12.50 -1.85
C ALA A 162 -17.61 13.88 -1.33
N LEU A 163 -16.47 14.41 -1.80
CA LEU A 163 -15.85 15.62 -1.27
C LEU A 163 -15.72 16.70 -2.35
N PRO A 164 -15.95 17.99 -2.01
CA PRO A 164 -16.02 19.07 -3.00
C PRO A 164 -14.68 19.37 -3.69
N GLN A 165 -13.54 19.06 -3.07
CA GLN A 165 -12.21 19.09 -3.69
C GLN A 165 -11.34 17.98 -3.09
N THR A 166 -10.57 17.31 -3.95
CA THR A 166 -9.57 16.31 -3.57
C THR A 166 -8.23 16.59 -4.24
N GLY A 167 -7.14 16.26 -3.57
CA GLY A 167 -5.77 16.40 -4.09
C GLY A 167 -5.27 15.21 -4.91
N VAL A 168 -6.08 14.14 -4.99
CA VAL A 168 -5.75 12.88 -5.68
C VAL A 168 -6.79 12.52 -6.75
N GLY A 169 -6.38 11.68 -7.70
CA GLY A 169 -7.20 11.21 -8.82
C GLY A 169 -6.97 11.97 -10.14
N GLY A 170 -7.94 11.86 -11.06
CA GLY A 170 -7.81 12.33 -12.44
C GLY A 170 -7.24 11.25 -13.37
N TYR A 171 -7.59 11.31 -14.66
CA TYR A 171 -7.33 10.20 -15.59
C TYR A 171 -5.85 9.80 -15.65
N TYR A 172 -4.95 10.76 -15.82
CA TYR A 172 -3.52 10.48 -15.92
C TYR A 172 -2.89 10.00 -14.61
N ASN A 173 -3.31 10.53 -13.45
CA ASN A 173 -2.78 10.07 -12.15
C ASN A 173 -3.20 8.62 -11.94
N THR A 174 -4.51 8.35 -11.93
CA THR A 174 -5.05 7.00 -11.74
C THR A 174 -4.48 5.99 -12.74
N ALA A 175 -4.32 6.36 -14.02
CA ALA A 175 -3.71 5.47 -15.00
C ALA A 175 -2.24 5.17 -14.68
N LEU A 176 -1.46 6.18 -14.28
CA LEU A 176 -0.08 5.98 -13.84
C LEU A 176 -0.02 5.15 -12.56
N ASP A 177 -0.90 5.40 -11.60
CA ASP A 177 -0.95 4.66 -10.34
C ASP A 177 -1.20 3.17 -10.62
N LEU A 178 -2.15 2.83 -11.50
CA LEU A 178 -2.35 1.44 -11.95
C LEU A 178 -1.10 0.84 -12.62
N VAL A 179 -0.35 1.61 -13.40
CA VAL A 179 0.92 1.15 -14.01
C VAL A 179 1.97 0.87 -12.93
N PHE A 180 2.11 1.75 -11.93
CA PHE A 180 3.06 1.57 -10.84
C PHE A 180 2.63 0.44 -9.89
N ASN A 181 1.33 0.25 -9.67
CA ASN A 181 0.76 -0.90 -8.97
C ASN A 181 1.19 -2.20 -9.65
N ALA A 182 1.02 -2.27 -10.97
CA ALA A 182 1.40 -3.43 -11.78
C ALA A 182 2.92 -3.67 -11.74
N MET A 183 3.73 -2.62 -11.88
CA MET A 183 5.19 -2.71 -11.81
C MET A 183 5.64 -3.26 -10.45
N GLY A 184 5.13 -2.72 -9.34
CA GLY A 184 5.42 -3.19 -7.99
C GLY A 184 5.07 -4.67 -7.80
N ALA A 185 3.87 -5.07 -8.22
CA ALA A 185 3.39 -6.44 -8.14
C ALA A 185 4.29 -7.42 -8.93
N VAL A 186 4.67 -7.06 -10.15
CA VAL A 186 5.55 -7.89 -11.01
C VAL A 186 6.95 -8.00 -10.40
N LEU A 187 7.55 -6.90 -9.97
CA LEU A 187 8.88 -6.91 -9.36
C LEU A 187 8.92 -7.78 -8.10
N ALA A 188 7.89 -7.72 -7.26
CA ALA A 188 7.79 -8.55 -6.06
C ALA A 188 7.76 -10.05 -6.39
N VAL A 189 6.94 -10.48 -7.35
CA VAL A 189 6.85 -11.92 -7.69
C VAL A 189 8.10 -12.42 -8.40
N LEU A 190 8.79 -11.57 -9.17
CA LEU A 190 10.11 -11.90 -9.74
C LEU A 190 11.17 -12.08 -8.64
N ALA A 191 11.19 -11.19 -7.64
CA ALA A 191 12.09 -11.31 -6.49
C ALA A 191 11.81 -12.58 -5.68
N ILE A 192 10.53 -12.90 -5.44
CA ILE A 192 10.13 -14.16 -4.79
C ILE A 192 10.63 -15.36 -5.59
N ALA A 193 10.41 -15.38 -6.90
CA ALA A 193 10.85 -16.47 -7.76
C ALA A 193 12.38 -16.65 -7.75
N ALA A 194 13.14 -15.56 -7.72
CA ALA A 194 14.59 -15.60 -7.63
C ALA A 194 15.06 -16.18 -6.28
N VAL A 195 14.43 -15.77 -5.17
CA VAL A 195 14.75 -16.27 -3.83
C VAL A 195 14.38 -17.75 -3.67
N GLU A 196 13.25 -18.20 -4.24
CA GLU A 196 12.86 -19.61 -4.22
C GLU A 196 13.85 -20.48 -5.00
N ARG A 197 14.26 -20.07 -6.20
CA ARG A 197 15.27 -20.81 -7.00
C ARG A 197 16.60 -20.97 -6.26
N ASN A 198 17.07 -19.92 -5.60
CA ASN A 198 18.33 -19.98 -4.84
C ASN A 198 18.27 -20.88 -3.59
N ARG A 199 17.08 -21.31 -3.16
CA ARG A 199 16.92 -22.26 -2.05
C ARG A 199 16.88 -23.71 -2.52
N GLU A 200 16.69 -23.93 -3.82
CA GLU A 200 16.60 -25.26 -4.43
C GLU A 200 17.93 -25.72 -5.05
N GLY A 201 18.88 -24.81 -5.26
CA GLY A 201 20.25 -25.10 -5.73
C GLY A 201 21.28 -25.08 -4.62
#